data_AF-A0A7S3ESV1-F1
#
_entry.id   AF-A0A7S3ESV1-F1
#
_cell.length_a   1.000
_cell.length_b   1.000
_cell.length_c   1.000
_cell.angle_alpha   90.00
_cell.angle_beta   90.00
_cell.angle_gamma   90.00
#
_symmetry.space_group_name_H-M   'P 1'
#
loop_
_entity.id
_entity.type
_entity.pdbx_description
1 polymer ?
#
loop_
_entity_poly.entity_id
_entity_poly.type
_entity_poly.pdbx_seq_one_letter_code
_entity_poly.pdbx_strand_id
1 'polypeptide(L)'
;RLTGKPSTEMEPPQLARYECGEFYGPHHDAADPLLGGGSIRTGGGGQRVCTVLIYLNEPAAGGCTRFERLMTEVQPRKGRAVVFFPSFLDGRLDK
;
A
#
# COMPACT_ATOMS: atom_id res chain seq x y z
N ARG A 1 13.46 -2.76 -13.96
CA ARG A 1 12.98 -2.08 -12.73
C ARG A 1 11.62 -2.67 -12.37
N LEU A 2 11.32 -2.92 -11.09
CA LEU A 2 10.10 -3.63 -10.67
C LEU A 2 8.79 -2.92 -11.08
N THR A 3 8.68 -1.62 -10.84
CA THR A 3 7.42 -0.85 -11.05
C THR A 3 7.36 -0.07 -12.36
N GLY A 4 8.45 -0.05 -13.14
CA GLY A 4 8.56 0.77 -14.36
C GLY A 4 8.60 2.30 -14.15
N LYS A 5 8.42 2.79 -12.92
CA LYS A 5 8.43 4.23 -12.58
C LYS A 5 9.83 4.78 -12.27
N PRO A 6 10.11 6.08 -12.50
CA PRO A 6 11.34 6.71 -12.05
C PRO A 6 11.34 6.89 -10.53
N SER A 7 12.51 6.93 -9.91
CA SER A 7 12.64 7.12 -8.45
C SER A 7 12.16 8.48 -7.96
N THR A 8 12.11 9.49 -8.84
CA THR A 8 11.58 10.82 -8.54
C THR A 8 10.07 10.85 -8.33
N GLU A 9 9.36 9.81 -8.78
CA GLU A 9 7.92 9.62 -8.53
C GLU A 9 7.64 8.70 -7.33
N MET A 10 8.70 8.26 -6.63
CA MET A 10 8.56 7.42 -5.44
C MET A 10 8.56 8.31 -4.21
N GLU A 11 7.54 8.18 -3.37
CA GLU A 11 7.57 8.73 -2.02
C GLU A 11 8.74 8.12 -1.23
N PRO A 12 9.30 8.84 -0.23
CA PRO A 12 10.27 8.26 0.68
C PRO A 12 9.73 6.97 1.32
N PRO A 13 10.60 5.96 1.56
CA PRO A 13 10.17 4.73 2.21
C PRO A 13 9.53 4.99 3.57
N GLN A 14 8.35 4.40 3.80
CA GLN A 14 7.64 4.46 5.08
C GLN A 14 7.90 3.19 5.87
N LEU A 15 8.21 3.32 7.16
CA LEU A 15 8.43 2.20 8.07
C LEU A 15 7.27 2.12 9.07
N ALA A 16 6.63 0.95 9.14
CA ALA A 16 5.63 0.62 10.14
C ALA A 16 6.15 -0.51 11.03
N ARG A 17 5.88 -0.42 12.33
CA ARG A 17 6.12 -1.47 13.33
C ARG A 17 4.81 -1.69 14.07
N TYR A 18 4.42 -2.96 14.17
CA TYR A 18 3.23 -3.39 14.88
C TYR A 18 3.63 -4.25 16.07
N GLU A 19 3.09 -3.91 17.24
CA GLU A 19 3.15 -4.73 18.46
C GLU A 19 2.01 -5.77 18.47
N CYS A 20 2.05 -6.67 19.46
CA CYS A 20 1.00 -7.70 19.60
C CYS A 20 -0.39 -7.05 19.77
N GLY A 21 -1.33 -7.45 18.91
CA GLY A 21 -2.70 -6.95 18.92
C GLY A 21 -2.93 -5.66 18.13
N GLU A 22 -1.87 -4.99 17.68
CA GLU A 22 -2.02 -3.85 16.77
C GLU A 22 -2.39 -4.30 15.36
N PHE A 23 -3.18 -3.46 14.69
CA PHE A 23 -3.60 -3.69 13.32
C PHE A 23 -3.77 -2.37 12.60
N TYR A 24 -3.82 -2.44 11.27
CA TYR A 24 -4.24 -1.33 10.44
C TYR A 24 -5.49 -1.74 9.68
N GLY A 25 -6.55 -0.94 9.81
CA GLY A 25 -7.85 -1.26 9.25
C GLY A 25 -7.87 -1.23 7.71
N PRO A 26 -8.92 -1.77 7.07
CA PRO A 26 -9.11 -1.68 5.63
C PRO A 26 -9.06 -0.23 5.14
N HIS A 27 -8.29 0.03 4.09
CA HIS A 27 -8.09 1.36 3.53
C HIS A 27 -7.71 1.29 2.05
N HIS A 28 -7.65 2.46 1.40
CA HIS A 28 -7.10 2.65 0.06
C HIS A 28 -5.86 3.52 0.13
N ASP A 29 -4.80 3.07 -0.52
CA ASP A 29 -3.54 3.82 -0.63
C ASP A 29 -3.68 5.05 -1.52
N ALA A 30 -4.47 4.92 -2.59
CA ALA A 30 -4.81 6.02 -3.48
C ALA A 30 -5.85 6.96 -2.85
N ALA A 31 -5.79 8.23 -3.21
CA ALA A 31 -6.80 9.21 -2.82
C ALA A 31 -8.04 9.07 -3.72
N ASP A 32 -9.24 9.10 -3.14
CA ASP A 32 -10.47 9.18 -3.95
C ASP A 32 -10.63 10.63 -4.45
N PRO A 33 -10.58 10.88 -5.78
CA PRO A 33 -10.70 12.23 -6.32
C PRO A 33 -12.09 12.85 -6.09
N LEU A 34 -13.11 12.04 -5.77
CA LEU A 34 -14.46 12.50 -5.48
C LEU A 34 -14.64 12.90 -4.01
N LEU A 35 -13.74 12.46 -3.12
CA LEU A 35 -13.73 12.88 -1.72
C LEU A 35 -12.78 14.08 -1.60
N GLY A 36 -13.32 15.24 -1.22
CA GLY A 36 -12.52 16.45 -1.01
C GLY A 36 -11.30 16.17 -0.11
N GLY A 37 -10.15 16.77 -0.44
CA GLY A 37 -8.89 16.56 0.30
C GLY A 37 -7.87 15.63 -0.36
N GLY A 38 -8.09 15.23 -1.62
CA GLY A 38 -7.13 14.41 -2.39
C GLY A 38 -5.71 15.01 -2.47
N SER A 39 -5.56 16.33 -2.53
CA SER A 39 -4.23 16.98 -2.53
C SER A 39 -3.52 16.86 -1.17
N ILE A 40 -4.28 16.85 -0.06
CA ILE A 40 -3.75 16.67 1.29
C ILE A 40 -3.28 15.22 1.46
N ARG A 41 -4.08 14.24 1.02
CA ARG A 41 -3.74 12.81 1.10
C ARG A 41 -2.54 12.41 0.25
N THR A 42 -2.32 13.09 -0.86
CA THR A 42 -1.18 12.86 -1.76
C THR A 42 0.05 13.68 -1.39
N GLY A 43 -0.04 14.55 -0.38
CA GLY A 43 1.08 15.40 0.07
C GLY A 43 1.66 16.29 -1.04
N GLY A 44 0.89 16.57 -2.10
CA GLY A 44 1.36 17.25 -3.30
C GLY A 44 2.17 16.39 -4.29
N GLY A 45 2.44 15.11 -3.97
CA GLY A 45 3.22 14.17 -4.80
C GLY A 45 2.45 13.48 -5.93
N GLY A 46 1.15 13.73 -6.05
CA GLY A 46 0.29 13.09 -7.06
C GLY A 46 -0.31 11.76 -6.60
N GLN A 47 -1.05 11.10 -7.48
CA GLN A 47 -1.81 9.89 -7.15
C GLN A 47 -0.92 8.64 -7.09
N ARG A 48 -1.16 7.77 -6.10
CA ARG A 48 -0.47 6.46 -6.00
C ARG A 48 -1.09 5.47 -6.98
N VAL A 49 -0.29 4.99 -7.92
CA VAL A 49 -0.69 3.95 -8.90
C VAL A 49 -0.15 2.56 -8.58
N CYS A 50 0.83 2.46 -7.68
CA CYS A 50 1.45 1.20 -7.28
C CYS A 50 1.93 1.30 -5.84
N THR A 51 1.72 0.25 -5.07
CA THR A 51 2.31 0.07 -3.73
C THR A 51 3.20 -1.17 -3.74
N VAL A 52 4.38 -1.04 -3.13
CA VAL A 52 5.30 -2.16 -2.85
C VAL A 52 5.43 -2.29 -1.34
N LEU A 53 4.72 -3.24 -0.76
CA LEU A 53 4.76 -3.53 0.67
C LEU A 53 5.79 -4.63 0.93
N ILE A 54 6.82 -4.36 1.74
CA ILE A 54 7.91 -5.30 2.02
C ILE A 54 7.83 -5.75 3.48
N TYR A 55 7.82 -7.06 3.72
CA TYR A 55 7.87 -7.60 5.07
C TYR A 55 9.32 -7.68 5.57
N LEU A 56 9.64 -6.91 6.61
CA LEU A 56 10.99 -6.83 7.17
C LEU A 56 11.29 -7.93 8.19
N ASN A 57 10.26 -8.55 8.75
CA ASN A 57 10.31 -9.69 9.66
C ASN A 57 9.08 -10.60 9.46
N GLU A 58 9.08 -11.73 10.18
CA GLU A 58 7.98 -12.70 10.20
C GLU A 58 7.49 -12.85 11.65
N PRO A 59 6.24 -12.46 11.96
CA PRO A 59 5.65 -12.64 13.29
C PRO A 59 5.31 -14.11 13.54
N ALA A 60 5.27 -14.50 14.82
CA ALA A 60 4.90 -15.87 15.21
C ALA A 60 3.45 -16.22 14.88
N ALA A 61 2.54 -15.23 14.86
CA ALA A 61 1.14 -15.38 14.49
C ALA A 61 0.56 -14.04 13.99
N GLY A 62 -0.46 -14.11 13.13
CA GLY A 62 -1.15 -12.92 12.61
C GLY A 62 -0.31 -12.08 11.64
N GLY A 63 -0.61 -10.79 11.55
CA GLY A 63 0.15 -9.83 10.73
C GLY A 63 -0.02 -9.96 9.21
N CYS A 64 -1.01 -10.75 8.75
CA CYS A 64 -1.29 -10.89 7.33
C CYS A 64 -1.74 -9.56 6.71
N THR A 65 -1.40 -9.36 5.44
CA THR A 65 -2.05 -8.34 4.61
C THR A 65 -3.28 -8.95 3.97
N ARG A 66 -4.47 -8.46 4.34
CA ARG A 66 -5.76 -8.96 3.86
C ARG A 66 -6.30 -8.06 2.77
N PHE A 67 -6.66 -8.64 1.63
CA PHE A 67 -7.39 -8.00 0.54
C PHE A 67 -8.83 -8.51 0.57
N GLU A 68 -9.72 -7.80 1.26
CA GLU A 68 -11.09 -8.25 1.54
C GLU A 68 -11.89 -8.57 0.27
N ARG A 69 -11.81 -7.69 -0.74
CA ARG A 69 -12.53 -7.86 -2.01
C ARG A 69 -12.03 -9.04 -2.83
N LEU A 70 -10.74 -9.36 -2.71
CA LEU A 70 -10.14 -10.52 -3.37
C LEU A 70 -10.26 -11.79 -2.52
N MET A 71 -10.82 -11.70 -1.31
CA MET A 71 -10.89 -12.78 -0.32
C MET A 71 -9.53 -13.50 -0.16
N THR A 72 -8.45 -12.73 -0.19
CA THR A 72 -7.08 -13.25 -0.20
C THR A 72 -6.29 -12.65 0.96
N GLU A 73 -5.45 -13.48 1.57
CA GLU A 73 -4.52 -13.08 2.62
C GLU A 73 -3.09 -13.43 2.23
N VAL A 74 -2.18 -12.50 2.45
CA VAL A 74 -0.75 -12.75 2.30
C VAL A 74 -0.11 -12.77 3.67
N GLN A 75 0.43 -13.93 4.05
CA GLN A 75 1.18 -14.08 5.28
C GLN A 75 2.57 -13.42 5.14
N PRO A 76 2.99 -12.60 6.12
CA PRO A 76 4.31 -11.98 6.12
C PRO A 76 5.39 -13.06 6.13
N ARG A 77 6.38 -12.92 5.26
CA ARG A 77 7.66 -13.63 5.38
C ARG A 77 8.79 -12.67 5.10
N LYS A 78 9.82 -12.72 5.93
CA LYS A 78 10.96 -11.80 5.86
C LYS A 78 11.54 -11.73 4.44
N GLY A 79 11.66 -10.52 3.89
CA GLY A 79 12.21 -10.24 2.57
C GLY A 79 11.24 -10.40 1.41
N ARG A 80 10.02 -10.92 1.61
CA ARG A 80 8.99 -10.93 0.56
C ARG A 80 8.34 -9.55 0.44
N ALA A 81 7.82 -9.30 -0.75
CA ALA A 81 7.01 -8.12 -1.03
C ALA A 81 5.65 -8.52 -1.63
N VAL A 82 4.64 -7.71 -1.35
CA VAL A 82 3.36 -7.69 -2.08
C VAL A 82 3.35 -6.42 -2.91
N VAL A 83 3.09 -6.59 -4.21
CA VAL A 83 2.95 -5.47 -5.16
C VAL A 83 1.51 -5.43 -5.61
N PHE A 84 0.87 -4.29 -5.47
CA PHE A 84 -0.54 -4.09 -5.86
C PHE A 84 -0.78 -2.67 -6.37
N PHE A 85 -1.90 -2.50 -7.08
CA PHE A 85 -2.20 -1.29 -7.84
C PHE A 85 -3.49 -0.66 -7.32
N PRO A 86 -3.42 0.38 -6.47
CA PRO A 86 -4.62 1.01 -5.89
C PRO A 86 -5.35 1.94 -6.89
N SER A 87 -4.73 2.28 -8.02
CA SER A 87 -5.34 3.03 -9.12
C SER A 87 -4.73 2.65 -10.46
N PHE A 88 -5.48 2.88 -11.54
CA PHE A 88 -4.98 2.80 -12.91
C PHE A 88 -4.01 3.94 -13.21
N LEU A 89 -3.27 3.85 -14.32
CA LEU A 89 -2.31 4.89 -14.73
C LEU A 89 -2.96 6.26 -14.99
N ASP A 90 -4.27 6.29 -15.27
CA ASP A 90 -5.06 7.52 -15.42
C ASP A 90 -5.52 8.11 -14.08
N GLY A 91 -5.14 7.49 -12.96
CA GLY A 91 -5.44 7.93 -11.59
C GLY A 91 -6.83 7.55 -11.09
N ARG A 92 -7.66 6.87 -11.89
CA ARG A 92 -8.93 6.31 -11.42
C ARG A 92 -8.66 5.16 -10.46
N LEU A 93 -9.41 5.13 -9.36
CA LEU A 93 -9.29 4.06 -8.36
C LEU A 93 -9.57 2.69 -9.00
N ASP A 94 -8.72 1.72 -8.68
CA ASP A 94 -8.99 0.31 -8.96
C ASP A 94 -9.80 -0.22 -7.78
N LYS A 95 -11.13 -0.17 -7.95
CA LYS A 95 -12.09 -0.58 -6.93
C LYS A 95 -12.45 -2.03 -7.15
#